data_AF-A0A2S7K6Z9-F1
#
_entry.id   AF-A0A2S7K6Z9-F1
#
_cell.length_a   1.000
_cell.length_b   1.000
_cell.length_c   1.000
_cell.angle_alpha   90.00
_cell.angle_beta   90.00
_cell.angle_gamma   90.00
#
_symmetry.space_group_name_H-M   'P 1'
#
loop_
_entity.id
_entity.type
_entity.pdbx_description
1 polymer ?
#
loop_
_entity_poly.entity_id
_entity_poly.type
_entity_poly.pdbx_seq_one_letter_code
_entity_poly.pdbx_strand_id
1 'polypeptide(L)'
;MARLVTVIPLAADEPLQPLRIPEGWTVAYNTFCKVDIDHPDAWTLLKESLLQLKHQRRNRLLDLGWYPEGEPDGRFVTQLYEGDFTGTLLRKHETKDRAEIVDVIERVLEEVTRGAL
;
A
#
# COMPACT_ATOMS: atom_id res chain seq x y z
N MET A 1 -20.39 -37.19 1.56
CA MET A 1 -19.04 -36.66 1.83
C MET A 1 -19.14 -35.14 1.86
N ALA A 2 -19.18 -34.54 3.04
CA ALA A 2 -19.16 -33.07 3.18
C ALA A 2 -17.69 -32.62 3.08
N ARG A 3 -17.38 -31.78 2.09
CA ARG A 3 -16.06 -31.17 1.94
C ARG A 3 -15.91 -30.17 3.08
N LEU A 4 -14.92 -30.38 3.94
CA LEU A 4 -14.55 -29.43 4.99
C LEU A 4 -14.15 -28.12 4.27
N VAL A 5 -15.02 -27.11 4.31
CA VAL A 5 -14.63 -25.75 3.93
C VAL A 5 -13.86 -25.24 5.14
N THR A 6 -12.54 -25.31 5.06
CA THR A 6 -11.69 -24.60 6.01
C THR A 6 -11.99 -23.13 5.82
N VAL A 7 -12.77 -22.56 6.72
CA VAL A 7 -12.87 -21.11 6.89
C VAL A 7 -11.50 -20.70 7.42
N ILE A 8 -10.58 -20.34 6.53
CA ILE A 8 -9.34 -19.69 6.92
C ILE A 8 -9.78 -18.31 7.41
N PRO A 9 -9.66 -17.98 8.71
CA PRO A 9 -10.05 -16.67 9.18
C PRO A 9 -9.17 -15.65 8.45
N LEU A 10 -9.82 -14.84 7.64
CA LEU A 10 -9.21 -13.79 6.85
C LEU A 10 -8.98 -12.57 7.74
N ALA A 11 -8.18 -12.71 8.81
CA ALA A 11 -8.02 -11.66 9.82
C ALA A 11 -6.64 -11.66 10.51
N ALA A 12 -6.09 -10.44 10.65
CA ALA A 12 -5.00 -9.96 11.50
C ALA A 12 -3.59 -10.58 11.39
N ASP A 13 -3.45 -11.85 11.01
CA ASP A 13 -2.16 -12.56 11.07
C ASP A 13 -1.45 -12.70 9.69
N GLU A 14 -2.00 -12.13 8.63
CA GLU A 14 -1.33 -12.11 7.32
C GLU A 14 -0.01 -11.32 7.40
N PRO A 15 1.13 -11.91 7.00
CA PRO A 15 2.40 -11.22 7.05
C PRO A 15 2.37 -9.95 6.20
N LEU A 16 2.99 -8.89 6.70
CA LEU A 16 3.16 -7.64 5.97
C LEU A 16 3.84 -7.88 4.62
N GLN A 17 3.42 -7.12 3.61
CA GLN A 17 4.04 -7.11 2.30
C GLN A 17 5.49 -6.58 2.43
N PRO A 18 6.51 -7.38 2.04
CA PRO A 18 7.89 -6.92 2.04
C PRO A 18 8.05 -5.80 1.03
N LEU A 19 8.76 -4.76 1.46
CA LEU A 19 9.13 -3.60 0.64
C LEU A 19 10.62 -3.32 0.85
N ARG A 20 11.32 -3.02 -0.23
CA ARG A 20 12.66 -2.42 -0.21
C ARG A 20 12.50 -0.93 0.09
N ILE A 21 12.80 -0.55 1.33
CA ILE A 21 12.70 0.84 1.79
C ILE A 21 14.13 1.41 1.89
N PRO A 22 14.51 2.35 1.02
CA PRO A 22 15.80 3.05 1.10
C PRO A 22 15.90 3.89 2.38
N GLU A 23 17.11 4.38 2.67
CA GLU A 23 17.34 5.25 3.82
C GLU A 23 16.50 6.55 3.78
N GLY A 24 16.26 7.12 4.96
CA GLY A 24 15.56 8.40 5.12
C GLY A 24 14.03 8.30 5.20
N TRP A 25 13.47 7.12 4.97
CA TRP A 25 12.04 6.85 5.12
C TRP A 25 11.68 6.36 6.53
N THR A 26 10.57 6.87 7.06
CA THR A 26 9.94 6.42 8.32
C THR A 26 8.58 5.82 8.02
N VAL A 27 8.31 4.63 8.57
CA VAL A 27 6.98 4.02 8.52
C VAL A 27 6.09 4.67 9.57
N ALA A 28 5.10 5.45 9.13
CA ALA A 28 4.16 6.13 10.01
C ALA A 28 2.91 5.28 10.29
N TYR A 29 2.51 4.44 9.33
CA TYR A 29 1.40 3.51 9.43
C TYR A 29 1.62 2.34 8.46
N ASN A 30 1.28 1.11 8.84
CA ASN A 30 1.37 -0.05 7.95
C ASN A 30 0.43 -1.19 8.36
N THR A 31 -0.51 -1.49 7.48
CA THR A 31 -1.35 -2.70 7.47
C THR A 31 -1.32 -3.38 6.10
N PHE A 32 -0.43 -2.97 5.20
CA PHE A 32 -0.30 -3.53 3.86
C PHE A 32 0.28 -4.94 3.94
N CYS A 33 -0.58 -5.94 3.79
CA CYS A 33 -0.25 -7.35 3.93
C CYS A 33 -0.11 -8.06 2.59
N LYS A 34 0.42 -9.29 2.64
CA LYS A 34 0.53 -10.18 1.48
C LYS A 34 -0.82 -10.80 1.06
N VAL A 35 -1.90 -10.02 1.06
CA VAL A 35 -3.22 -10.51 0.68
C VAL A 35 -3.20 -11.19 -0.70
N ASP A 36 -3.86 -12.35 -0.79
CA ASP A 36 -4.17 -12.99 -2.05
C ASP A 36 -5.44 -12.34 -2.62
N ILE A 37 -5.29 -11.46 -3.60
CA ILE A 37 -6.41 -10.67 -4.17
C ILE A 37 -7.47 -11.55 -4.86
N ASP A 38 -7.12 -12.79 -5.20
CA ASP A 38 -8.04 -13.75 -5.81
C ASP A 38 -8.91 -14.48 -4.77
N HIS A 39 -8.60 -14.34 -3.46
CA HIS A 39 -9.43 -14.89 -2.40
C HIS A 39 -10.79 -14.15 -2.36
N PRO A 40 -11.92 -14.85 -2.26
CA PRO A 40 -13.27 -14.29 -2.32
C PRO A 40 -13.66 -13.36 -1.14
N ASP A 41 -12.73 -13.04 -0.25
CA ASP A 41 -12.97 -12.10 0.86
C ASP A 41 -11.79 -11.13 1.03
N ALA A 42 -10.76 -11.20 0.17
CA ALA A 42 -9.49 -10.48 0.27
C ALA A 42 -9.66 -8.98 0.52
N TRP A 43 -10.62 -8.38 -0.19
CA TRP A 43 -10.93 -6.96 -0.15
C TRP A 43 -11.38 -6.49 1.24
N THR A 44 -11.94 -7.36 2.09
CA THR A 44 -12.36 -6.99 3.45
C THR A 44 -11.19 -6.55 4.35
N LEU A 45 -9.95 -6.93 3.97
CA LEU A 45 -8.71 -6.50 4.62
C LEU A 45 -8.16 -5.18 4.06
N LEU A 46 -8.69 -4.71 2.93
CA LEU A 46 -8.16 -3.58 2.18
C LEU A 46 -8.92 -2.29 2.49
N LYS A 47 -8.25 -1.42 3.26
CA LYS A 47 -8.75 -0.15 3.81
C LYS A 47 -8.35 1.03 2.93
N GLU A 48 -9.00 2.18 3.12
CA GLU A 48 -8.59 3.43 2.46
C GLU A 48 -7.16 3.87 2.85
N SER A 49 -6.63 3.40 3.98
CA SER A 49 -5.21 3.58 4.33
C SER A 49 -4.59 2.23 4.68
N LEU A 50 -3.53 1.88 3.97
CA LEU A 50 -2.78 0.63 4.08
C LEU A 50 -1.32 0.87 4.47
N LEU A 51 -0.70 1.93 3.96
CA LEU A 51 0.70 2.25 4.22
C LEU A 51 0.91 3.75 4.15
N GLN A 52 1.63 4.29 5.13
CA GLN A 52 2.08 5.68 5.13
C GLN A 52 3.56 5.75 5.43
N LEU A 53 4.32 6.35 4.52
CA LEU A 53 5.76 6.54 4.63
C LEU A 53 6.11 8.03 4.55
N LYS A 54 7.04 8.48 5.40
CA LYS A 54 7.50 9.87 5.44
C LYS A 54 9.00 9.96 5.21
N HIS A 55 9.44 10.83 4.29
CA HIS A 55 10.85 11.14 4.10
C HIS A 55 11.16 12.56 4.58
N GLN A 56 11.60 12.70 5.84
CA GLN A 56 11.72 14.00 6.52
C GLN A 56 12.63 14.98 5.77
N ARG A 57 13.84 14.56 5.35
CA ARG A 57 14.81 15.43 4.68
C ARG A 57 14.34 15.98 3.32
N ARG A 58 13.46 15.24 2.64
CA ARG A 58 12.92 15.62 1.32
C ARG A 58 11.54 16.26 1.44
N ASN A 59 10.99 16.32 2.66
CA ASN A 59 9.63 16.77 2.92
C ASN A 59 8.62 16.05 1.99
N ARG A 60 8.54 14.72 2.10
CA ARG A 60 7.63 13.88 1.29
C ARG A 60 6.79 12.95 2.15
N LEU A 61 5.55 12.75 1.73
CA LEU A 61 4.60 11.78 2.26
C LEU A 61 4.13 10.87 1.13
N LEU A 62 4.39 9.57 1.24
CA LEU A 62 3.77 8.56 0.39
C LEU A 62 2.66 7.89 1.19
N ASP A 63 1.47 7.85 0.61
CA ASP A 63 0.31 7.13 1.14
C ASP A 63 -0.14 6.07 0.12
N LEU A 64 -0.63 4.94 0.63
CA LEU A 64 -1.25 3.86 -0.12
C LEU A 64 -2.58 3.52 0.53
N GLY A 65 -3.61 3.42 -0.30
CA GLY A 65 -4.94 2.95 0.09
C GLY A 65 -5.53 1.98 -0.92
N TRP A 66 -6.68 1.40 -0.57
CA TRP A 66 -7.56 0.68 -1.49
C TRP A 66 -8.88 1.42 -1.62
N TYR A 67 -9.29 1.71 -2.86
CA TYR A 67 -10.48 2.50 -3.14
C TYR A 67 -11.36 1.88 -4.23
N PRO A 68 -12.68 1.77 -4.00
CA PRO A 68 -13.36 1.99 -2.72
C PRO A 68 -12.94 0.97 -1.65
N GLU A 69 -12.89 1.38 -0.36
CA GLU A 69 -12.51 0.47 0.74
C GLU A 69 -13.42 -0.75 0.77
N GLY A 70 -12.84 -1.94 1.00
CA GLY A 70 -13.62 -3.14 1.20
C GLY A 70 -14.32 -3.67 -0.05
N GLU A 71 -14.14 -3.05 -1.22
CA GLU A 71 -14.87 -3.45 -2.42
C GLU A 71 -14.02 -4.33 -3.35
N PRO A 72 -14.61 -5.40 -3.94
CA PRO A 72 -13.90 -6.30 -4.85
C PRO A 72 -13.42 -5.62 -6.15
N ASP A 73 -14.06 -4.54 -6.57
CA ASP A 73 -13.73 -3.76 -7.76
C ASP A 73 -12.79 -2.58 -7.47
N GLY A 74 -12.39 -2.42 -6.21
CA GLY A 74 -11.43 -1.40 -5.80
C GLY A 74 -10.04 -1.58 -6.41
N ARG A 75 -9.20 -0.59 -6.17
CA ARG A 75 -7.83 -0.51 -6.68
C ARG A 75 -6.91 -0.04 -5.57
N PHE A 76 -5.67 -0.53 -5.59
CA PHE A 76 -4.60 0.12 -4.87
C PHE A 76 -4.37 1.50 -5.48
N VAL A 77 -4.26 2.52 -4.63
CA VAL A 77 -3.99 3.90 -5.02
C VAL A 77 -2.81 4.40 -4.20
N THR A 78 -1.72 4.76 -4.87
CA THR A 78 -0.58 5.45 -4.23
C THR A 78 -0.65 6.93 -4.53
N GLN A 79 -0.33 7.75 -3.53
CA GLN A 79 -0.29 9.20 -3.63
C GLN A 79 0.96 9.73 -2.93
N LEU A 80 1.83 10.40 -3.69
CA LEU A 80 3.02 11.08 -3.18
C LEU A 80 2.73 12.57 -3.07
N TYR A 81 2.92 13.13 -1.89
CA TYR A 81 2.74 14.54 -1.60
C TYR A 81 4.07 15.21 -1.22
N GLU A 82 4.18 16.49 -1.54
CA GLU A 82 5.10 17.39 -0.86
C GLU A 82 4.59 17.73 0.54
N GLY A 83 5.42 17.53 1.57
CA GLY A 83 5.05 17.74 2.96
C GLY A 83 4.09 16.67 3.47
N ASP A 84 2.81 17.00 3.48
CA ASP A 84 1.72 16.17 3.98
C ASP A 84 0.50 16.22 3.03
N PHE A 85 -0.64 15.68 3.48
CA PHE A 85 -1.88 15.63 2.69
C PHE A 85 -2.43 17.01 2.26
N THR A 86 -1.94 18.10 2.83
CA THR A 86 -2.31 19.47 2.45
C THR A 86 -1.39 20.07 1.38
N GLY A 87 -0.27 19.40 1.09
CA GLY A 87 0.69 19.87 0.08
C GLY A 87 0.37 19.38 -1.33
N THR A 88 1.29 19.67 -2.26
CA THR A 88 1.11 19.37 -3.68
C THR A 88 1.18 17.86 -3.91
N LEU A 89 0.18 17.30 -4.61
CA LEU A 89 0.23 15.93 -5.11
C LEU A 89 1.25 15.86 -6.26
N LEU A 90 2.38 15.18 -6.02
CA LEU A 90 3.48 15.05 -6.96
C LEU A 90 3.31 13.85 -7.89
N ARG A 91 2.69 12.77 -7.40
CA ARG A 91 2.44 11.56 -8.20
C ARG A 91 1.25 10.79 -7.66
N LYS A 92 0.48 10.21 -8.57
CA LYS A 92 -0.58 9.24 -8.28
C LYS A 92 -0.44 8.04 -9.21
N HIS A 93 -0.66 6.84 -8.69
CA HIS A 93 -0.76 5.61 -9.48
C HIS A 93 -1.89 4.74 -8.93
N GLU A 94 -2.62 4.08 -9.82
CA GLU A 94 -3.65 3.12 -9.45
C GLU A 94 -3.50 1.82 -10.21
N THR A 95 -3.74 0.70 -9.52
CA THR A 95 -3.73 -0.63 -10.15
C THR A 95 -4.48 -1.62 -9.26
N LYS A 96 -4.94 -2.71 -9.87
CA LYS A 96 -5.46 -3.87 -9.13
C LYS A 96 -4.36 -4.90 -8.84
N ASP A 97 -3.22 -4.81 -9.53
CA ASP A 97 -2.10 -5.74 -9.38
C ASP A 97 -1.22 -5.36 -8.18
N ARG A 98 -1.15 -6.27 -7.20
CA ARG A 98 -0.34 -6.10 -6.00
C ARG A 98 1.16 -6.07 -6.31
N ALA A 99 1.65 -6.89 -7.24
CA ALA A 99 3.07 -6.88 -7.60
C ALA A 99 3.44 -5.55 -8.26
N GLU A 100 2.57 -5.04 -9.14
CA GLU A 100 2.76 -3.75 -9.77
C GLU A 100 2.81 -2.60 -8.75
N ILE A 101 1.89 -2.57 -7.76
CA ILE A 101 1.91 -1.49 -6.76
C ILE A 101 3.15 -1.54 -5.86
N VAL A 102 3.67 -2.74 -5.57
CA VAL A 102 4.94 -2.90 -4.85
C VAL A 102 6.09 -2.29 -5.66
N ASP A 103 6.19 -2.61 -6.95
CA ASP A 103 7.22 -2.06 -7.83
C ASP A 103 7.12 -0.54 -7.97
N VAL A 104 5.89 0.00 -7.99
CA VAL A 104 5.63 1.45 -8.01
C VAL A 104 6.10 2.10 -6.72
N ILE A 105 5.74 1.55 -5.56
CA ILE A 105 6.17 2.07 -4.25
C ILE A 105 7.68 2.10 -4.18
N GLU A 106 8.36 0.95 -4.36
CA GLU A 106 9.82 0.86 -4.24
C GLU A 106 10.55 1.83 -5.18
N ARG A 107 10.06 1.96 -6.42
CA ARG A 107 10.60 2.93 -7.39
C ARG A 107 10.44 4.37 -6.91
N VAL A 108 9.27 4.76 -6.40
CA VAL A 108 9.02 6.11 -5.90
C VAL A 108 9.89 6.40 -4.67
N LEU A 109 10.02 5.45 -3.75
CA LEU A 109 10.85 5.62 -2.56
C LEU A 109 12.31 5.93 -2.95
N GLU A 110 12.82 5.18 -3.91
CA GLU A 110 14.18 5.33 -4.42
C GLU A 110 14.40 6.65 -5.18
N GLU A 111 13.44 7.08 -6.02
CA GLU A 111 13.50 8.35 -6.74
C GLU A 111 13.56 9.56 -5.79
N VAL A 112 12.75 9.56 -4.72
CA VAL A 112 12.77 10.59 -3.67
C VAL A 112 14.10 10.57 -2.91
N THR A 113 14.60 9.39 -2.54
CA THR A 113 15.89 9.25 -1.84
C THR A 113 17.02 9.88 -2.67
N ARG A 114 17.07 9.56 -3.98
CA ARG A 114 18.01 10.17 -4.93
C ARG A 114 17.76 11.66 -5.20
N GLY A 115 16.57 12.16 -4.90
CA GLY A 115 16.19 13.57 -5.10
C GLY A 115 15.71 13.90 -6.50
N ALA A 116 15.24 12.89 -7.24
CA ALA A 116 14.54 13.07 -8.51
C ALA A 116 13.07 13.50 -8.32
N LEU A 117 12.56 13.40 -7.08
CA LEU A 117 11.22 13.81 -6.64
C LEU A 117 11.28 14.51 -5.28
#